data_AF-A0A0S7EPV6-F1
#
_entry.id   AF-A0A0S7EPV6-F1
#
_cell.length_a   1.000
_cell.length_b   1.000
_cell.length_c   1.000
_cell.angle_alpha   90.00
_cell.angle_beta   90.00
_cell.angle_gamma   90.00
#
_symmetry.space_group_name_H-M   'P 1'
#
loop_
_entity.id
_entity.type
_entity.pdbx_description
1 polymer ?
#
loop_
_entity_poly.entity_id
_entity_poly.type
_entity_poly.pdbx_seq_one_letter_code
_entity_poly.pdbx_strand_id
1 'polypeptide(L)'
;SQTGYLMDTHTAVAKVVADRLQDGSCPTVLCSTAHYGKFAPAMFKALRIQNVPSDPMEQLEQLEVAASEPAAHGEMMKRLRQRGGSRHRALQADYSILVEEVDSMIQDSFLKVS
;
A
#
# COMPACT_ATOMS: atom_id res chain seq x y z
N SER A 1 -20.31 2.22 1.35
CA SER A 1 -20.02 2.83 0.04
C SER A 1 -20.93 2.19 -1.00
N GLN A 2 -21.33 2.89 -2.07
CA GLN A 2 -22.27 2.36 -3.07
C GLN A 2 -21.72 1.15 -3.86
N THR A 3 -20.39 1.07 -4.04
CA THR A 3 -19.74 0.03 -4.85
C THR A 3 -18.94 -0.97 -4.03
N GLY A 4 -18.83 -0.80 -2.71
CA GLY A 4 -17.94 -1.60 -1.87
C GLY A 4 -16.44 -1.26 -2.00
N TYR A 5 -16.05 -0.44 -2.99
CA TYR A 5 -14.67 -0.08 -3.29
C TYR A 5 -14.10 1.01 -2.38
N LEU A 6 -12.95 0.73 -1.76
CA LEU A 6 -12.16 1.72 -1.03
C LEU A 6 -11.16 2.41 -1.97
N MET A 7 -11.31 3.72 -2.12
CA MET A 7 -10.39 4.55 -2.87
C MET A 7 -9.41 5.21 -1.91
N ASP A 8 -8.11 5.16 -2.23
CA ASP A 8 -7.14 6.03 -1.58
C ASP A 8 -7.45 7.51 -1.87
N THR A 9 -6.84 8.44 -1.14
CA THR A 9 -7.12 9.88 -1.30
C THR A 9 -6.87 10.39 -2.73
N HIS A 10 -5.87 9.88 -3.43
CA HIS A 10 -5.56 10.29 -4.81
C HIS A 10 -6.64 9.80 -5.78
N THR A 11 -7.03 8.52 -5.68
CA THR A 11 -8.10 7.93 -6.49
C THR A 11 -9.46 8.60 -6.23
N ALA A 12 -9.76 8.93 -4.97
CA ALA A 12 -10.99 9.62 -4.59
C ALA A 12 -11.07 11.03 -5.23
N VAL A 13 -9.96 11.78 -5.26
CA VAL A 13 -9.91 13.07 -5.96
C VAL A 13 -10.13 12.89 -7.46
N ALA A 14 -9.49 11.91 -8.09
CA ALA A 14 -9.69 11.62 -9.51
C ALA A 14 -11.17 11.29 -9.82
N LYS A 15 -11.82 10.48 -8.98
CA LYS A 15 -13.25 10.17 -9.11
C LYS A 15 -14.13 11.42 -8.99
N VAL A 16 -13.89 12.27 -7.99
CA VAL A 16 -14.66 13.50 -7.79
C VAL A 16 -14.53 14.46 -8.97
N VAL A 17 -13.33 14.58 -9.55
CA VAL A 17 -13.11 15.41 -10.74
C VAL A 17 -13.81 14.81 -11.95
N ALA A 18 -13.70 13.50 -12.16
CA ALA A 18 -14.39 12.81 -13.26
C ALA A 18 -15.91 12.96 -13.17
N ASP A 19 -16.50 12.79 -11.98
CA ASP A 19 -17.95 12.93 -11.78
C ASP A 19 -18.49 14.33 -12.10
N ARG A 20 -17.64 15.36 -11.98
CA ARG A 20 -18.01 16.75 -12.28
C ARG A 20 -17.88 17.08 -13.77
N LEU A 21 -16.97 16.42 -14.48
CA LEU A 21 -16.59 16.79 -15.84
C LEU A 21 -17.13 15.81 -16.90
N GLN A 22 -17.39 14.56 -16.54
CA GLN A 22 -17.90 13.57 -17.48
C GLN A 22 -19.37 13.85 -17.82
N ASP A 23 -19.68 13.81 -19.11
CA ASP A 23 -21.01 14.06 -19.67
C ASP A 23 -21.71 12.77 -20.12
N GLY A 24 -21.12 11.61 -19.83
CA GLY A 24 -21.63 10.29 -20.21
C GLY A 24 -21.43 9.93 -21.69
N SER A 25 -20.81 10.79 -22.50
CA SER A 25 -20.59 10.52 -23.94
C SER A 25 -19.48 9.50 -24.21
N CYS A 26 -18.54 9.35 -23.26
CA CYS A 26 -17.38 8.46 -23.38
C CYS A 26 -17.07 7.77 -22.05
N PRO A 27 -16.73 6.45 -22.05
CA PRO A 27 -16.26 5.76 -20.85
C PRO A 27 -15.04 6.45 -20.25
N THR A 28 -15.07 6.70 -18.94
CA THR A 28 -13.94 7.28 -18.20
C THR A 28 -13.19 6.19 -17.44
N VAL A 29 -11.87 6.15 -17.62
CA VAL A 29 -10.97 5.26 -16.86
C VAL A 29 -10.22 6.07 -15.82
N LEU A 30 -10.25 5.62 -14.56
CA LEU A 30 -9.55 6.26 -13.45
C LEU A 30 -8.28 5.47 -13.09
N CYS A 31 -7.16 6.17 -12.97
CA CYS A 31 -5.92 5.58 -12.47
C CYS A 31 -6.00 5.42 -10.94
N SER A 32 -6.05 4.19 -10.46
CA SER A 32 -5.88 3.88 -9.04
C SER A 32 -4.39 3.90 -8.70
N THR A 33 -3.88 5.09 -8.34
CA THR A 33 -2.44 5.35 -8.24
C THR A 33 -1.79 4.74 -7.01
N ALA A 34 -2.58 4.38 -5.99
CA ALA A 34 -2.08 3.78 -4.77
C ALA A 34 -3.11 2.85 -4.13
N HIS A 35 -2.59 1.85 -3.40
CA HIS A 35 -3.43 1.06 -2.50
C HIS A 35 -3.85 1.92 -1.29
N TYR A 36 -5.12 1.86 -0.89
CA TYR A 36 -5.67 2.64 0.23
C TYR A 36 -4.93 2.41 1.56
N GLY A 37 -4.38 1.20 1.76
CA GLY A 37 -3.57 0.85 2.93
C GLY A 37 -2.31 1.73 3.11
N LYS A 38 -1.81 2.38 2.06
CA LYS A 38 -0.70 3.36 2.19
C LYS A 38 -1.09 4.62 2.96
N PHE A 39 -2.38 4.90 3.07
CA PHE A 39 -2.94 6.09 3.70
C PHE A 39 -3.92 5.71 4.81
N ALA A 40 -3.64 4.60 5.52
CA ALA A 40 -4.54 4.01 6.51
C ALA A 40 -5.15 5.03 7.51
N PRO A 41 -4.39 5.96 8.13
CA PRO A 41 -4.97 6.97 9.02
C PRO A 41 -6.05 7.85 8.37
N ALA A 42 -5.84 8.26 7.11
CA ALA A 42 -6.81 9.05 6.36
C ALA A 42 -8.05 8.22 6.03
N MET A 43 -7.85 6.93 5.69
CA MET A 43 -8.94 5.99 5.43
C MET A 43 -9.80 5.75 6.68
N PHE A 44 -9.20 5.50 7.84
CA PHE A 44 -9.96 5.33 9.09
C PHE A 44 -10.78 6.56 9.45
N LYS A 45 -10.19 7.76 9.29
CA LYS A 45 -10.92 9.02 9.49
C LYS A 45 -12.10 9.15 8.53
N ALA A 46 -11.90 8.87 7.24
CA ALA A 46 -12.95 8.95 6.23
C ALA A 46 -14.08 7.93 6.46
N LEU A 47 -13.73 6.72 6.92
CA LEU A 47 -14.66 5.64 7.24
C LEU A 47 -15.27 5.74 8.65
N ARG A 48 -14.85 6.73 9.45
CA ARG A 48 -15.26 6.93 10.86
C ARG A 48 -14.98 5.71 11.76
N ILE A 49 -13.93 4.97 11.44
CA ILE A 49 -13.44 3.85 12.25
C ILE A 49 -12.64 4.43 13.43
N GLN A 50 -13.00 4.00 14.63
CA GLN A 50 -12.35 4.42 15.88
C GLN A 50 -11.35 3.36 16.35
N ASN A 51 -10.52 3.71 17.34
CA ASN A 51 -9.52 2.82 17.94
C ASN A 51 -8.55 2.22 16.91
N VAL A 52 -7.92 3.11 16.12
CA VAL A 52 -6.96 2.71 15.09
C VAL A 52 -5.73 2.05 15.75
N PRO A 53 -5.38 0.81 15.40
CA PRO A 53 -4.21 0.14 15.95
C PRO A 53 -2.93 0.86 15.51
N SER A 54 -1.88 0.80 16.32
CA SER A 54 -0.57 1.37 15.95
C SER A 54 0.18 0.51 14.94
N ASP A 55 -0.09 -0.80 14.93
CA ASP A 55 0.58 -1.75 14.04
C ASP A 55 0.04 -1.65 12.60
N PRO A 56 0.90 -1.41 11.59
CA PRO A 56 0.47 -1.27 10.20
C PRO A 56 -0.21 -2.52 9.61
N MET A 57 0.11 -3.72 10.11
CA MET A 57 -0.54 -4.96 9.64
C MET A 57 -1.95 -5.05 10.18
N GLU A 58 -2.16 -4.78 11.47
CA GLU A 58 -3.49 -4.70 12.07
C GLU A 58 -4.34 -3.61 11.40
N GLN A 59 -3.73 -2.46 11.06
CA GLN A 59 -4.41 -1.41 10.30
C GLN A 59 -4.88 -1.92 8.93
N LEU A 60 -4.03 -2.65 8.22
CA LEU A 60 -4.34 -3.18 6.90
C LEU A 60 -5.45 -4.23 6.95
N GLU A 61 -5.42 -5.12 7.94
CA GLU A 61 -6.47 -6.12 8.19
C GLU A 61 -7.82 -5.45 8.51
N GLN A 62 -7.81 -4.39 9.31
CA GLN A 62 -9.03 -3.66 9.64
C GLN A 62 -9.62 -2.92 8.41
N LEU A 63 -8.77 -2.39 7.53
CA LEU A 63 -9.23 -1.78 6.27
C LEU A 63 -9.74 -2.81 5.27
N GLU A 64 -9.14 -4.00 5.25
CA GLU A 64 -9.64 -5.13 4.46
C GLU A 64 -11.06 -5.53 4.88
N VAL A 65 -11.34 -5.61 6.18
CA VAL A 65 -12.70 -5.89 6.70
C VAL A 65 -13.69 -4.80 6.30
N ALA A 66 -13.24 -3.55 6.17
CA ALA A 66 -14.10 -2.44 5.77
C ALA A 66 -14.35 -2.36 4.26
N ALA A 67 -13.49 -2.97 3.43
CA ALA A 67 -13.69 -3.08 1.99
C ALA A 67 -14.62 -4.26 1.70
N SER A 68 -15.65 -4.03 0.88
CA SER A 68 -16.49 -5.13 0.41
C SER A 68 -15.96 -5.73 -0.91
N GLU A 69 -15.33 -4.91 -1.76
CA GLU A 69 -14.72 -5.33 -3.03
C GLU A 69 -13.63 -4.32 -3.46
N PRO A 70 -12.57 -4.73 -4.18
CA PRO A 70 -12.12 -6.10 -4.30
C PRO A 70 -11.61 -6.62 -2.96
N ALA A 71 -11.62 -7.94 -2.78
CA ALA A 71 -10.92 -8.60 -1.68
C ALA A 71 -9.47 -8.11 -1.60
N ALA A 72 -8.88 -8.05 -0.39
CA ALA A 72 -7.48 -7.67 -0.29
C ALA A 72 -6.60 -8.66 -1.04
N HIS A 73 -5.42 -8.17 -1.43
CA HIS A 73 -4.47 -8.97 -2.16
C HIS A 73 -3.88 -10.06 -1.23
N GLY A 74 -4.52 -11.23 -1.18
CA GLY A 74 -4.20 -12.30 -0.23
C GLY A 74 -2.73 -12.75 -0.26
N GLU A 75 -2.10 -12.77 -1.42
CA GLU A 75 -0.67 -13.08 -1.56
C GLU A 75 0.23 -12.00 -0.94
N MET A 76 -0.15 -10.73 -1.01
CA MET A 76 0.57 -9.65 -0.31
C MET A 76 0.41 -9.83 1.20
N MET A 77 -0.80 -10.08 1.70
CA MET A 77 -1.03 -10.31 3.13
C MET A 77 -0.24 -11.50 3.65
N LYS A 78 -0.23 -12.61 2.91
CA LYS A 78 0.56 -13.80 3.23
C LYS A 78 2.05 -13.49 3.29
N ARG A 79 2.59 -12.80 2.29
CA ARG A 79 4.01 -12.40 2.27
C ARG A 79 4.37 -11.49 3.44
N LEU A 80 3.52 -10.51 3.76
CA LEU A 80 3.76 -9.60 4.88
C LEU A 80 3.79 -10.34 6.23
N ARG A 81 2.86 -11.28 6.45
CA ARG A 81 2.83 -12.14 7.65
C ARG A 81 4.04 -13.07 7.74
N GLN A 82 4.44 -13.70 6.63
CA GLN A 82 5.62 -14.57 6.56
C GLN A 82 6.94 -13.80 6.73
N ARG A 83 6.95 -12.53 6.32
CA ARG A 83 8.11 -11.65 6.41
C ARG A 83 8.24 -10.97 7.77
N GLY A 84 7.47 -11.39 8.79
CA GLY A 84 7.62 -10.97 10.18
C GLY A 84 9.08 -11.15 10.63
N GLY A 85 9.87 -10.08 10.52
CA GLY A 85 11.29 -10.07 10.88
C GLY A 85 12.31 -10.06 9.73
N SER A 86 11.96 -9.79 8.46
CA SER A 86 13.00 -9.41 7.48
C SER A 86 13.62 -8.11 7.96
N ARG A 87 14.84 -8.20 8.48
CA ARG A 87 15.60 -7.09 9.04
C ARG A 87 15.94 -6.11 7.92
N HIS A 88 15.06 -5.15 7.64
CA HIS A 88 15.39 -4.04 6.74
C HIS A 88 16.54 -3.26 7.38
N ARG A 89 17.67 -3.18 6.67
CA ARG A 89 18.80 -2.37 7.12
C ARG A 89 18.54 -0.93 6.69
N ALA A 90 18.18 -0.08 7.65
CA ALA A 90 18.10 1.36 7.41
C ALA A 90 19.54 1.90 7.31
N LEU A 91 19.89 2.42 6.14
CA LEU A 91 21.19 3.04 5.91
C LEU A 91 21.05 4.56 5.93
N GLN A 92 22.11 5.22 6.35
CA GLN A 92 22.27 6.67 6.16
C GLN A 92 22.25 6.97 4.66
N ALA A 93 21.73 8.15 4.29
CA ALA A 93 21.73 8.62 2.91
C ALA A 93 23.14 9.09 2.48
N ASP A 94 24.11 8.18 2.54
CA ASP A 94 25.51 8.37 2.23
C ASP A 94 25.90 7.42 1.09
N TYR A 95 26.57 7.97 0.07
CA TYR A 95 26.90 7.21 -1.13
C TYR A 95 27.84 6.04 -0.85
N SER A 96 28.87 6.24 -0.02
CA SER A 96 29.84 5.19 0.31
C SER A 96 29.18 4.03 1.04
N ILE A 97 28.29 4.35 2.00
CA ILE A 97 27.53 3.34 2.74
C ILE A 97 26.59 2.54 1.83
N LEU A 98 25.96 3.21 0.85
CA LEU A 98 25.08 2.54 -0.12
C LEU A 98 25.87 1.59 -1.03
N VAL A 99 27.03 2.03 -1.54
CA VAL A 99 27.89 1.20 -2.39
C VAL A 99 28.36 -0.05 -1.62
N GLU A 100 28.84 0.12 -0.39
CA GLU A 100 29.29 -1.01 0.45
C GLU A 100 28.16 -2.02 0.72
N GLU A 101 26.94 -1.57 0.96
CA GLU A 101 25.81 -2.48 1.13
C GLU A 101 25.51 -3.25 -0.16
N VAL A 102 25.45 -2.57 -1.30
CA VAL A 102 25.15 -3.21 -2.58
C VAL A 102 26.21 -4.27 -2.89
N ASP A 103 27.49 -3.96 -2.68
CA ASP A 103 28.58 -4.92 -2.86
C ASP A 103 28.43 -6.13 -1.93
N SER A 104 28.13 -5.90 -0.64
CA SER A 104 27.87 -6.99 0.31
C SER A 104 26.70 -7.88 -0.13
N MET A 105 25.61 -7.27 -0.61
CA MET A 105 24.43 -8.00 -1.10
C MET A 105 24.77 -8.85 -2.34
N ILE A 106 25.59 -8.33 -3.25
CA ILE A 106 26.04 -9.07 -4.44
C ILE A 106 26.89 -10.28 -4.03
N GLN A 107 27.84 -10.07 -3.09
CA GLN A 107 28.68 -11.15 -2.59
C GLN A 107 27.85 -12.27 -1.92
N ASP A 108 26.92 -11.89 -1.06
CA ASP A 108 26.08 -12.84 -0.32
C ASP A 108 25.10 -13.60 -1.23
N SER A 109 24.57 -12.94 -2.27
CA SER A 109 23.53 -13.52 -3.11
C SER A 109 24.08 -14.34 -4.28
N PHE A 110 25.27 -14.03 -4.77
CA PHE A 110 25.78 -14.58 -6.03
C PHE A 110 27.17 -15.20 -5.95
N LEU A 111 27.97 -14.88 -4.93
CA LEU A 111 29.39 -15.28 -4.88
C LEU A 111 29.72 -16.21 -3.71
N LYS A 112 28.82 -16.35 -2.72
CA LYS A 112 28.87 -17.46 -1.76
C LYS A 112 28.41 -18.76 -2.42
N VAL A 113 29.37 -19.45 -3.04
CA VAL A 113 29.25 -20.87 -3.39
C VAL A 113 29.34 -21.67 -2.10
N SER A 114 28.27 -22.39 -1.74
CA SER A 114 28.31 -23.46 -0.74
C SER A 114 29.14 -24.64 -1.21
#